data_AF-A0A529SJY2-F1
#
_entry.id   AF-A0A529SJY2-F1
#
_cell.length_a   1.000
_cell.length_b   1.000
_cell.length_c   1.000
_cell.angle_alpha   90.00
_cell.angle_beta   90.00
_cell.angle_gamma   90.00
#
_symmetry.space_group_name_H-M   'P 1'
#
loop_
_entity.id
_entity.type
_entity.pdbx_description
1 polymer ?
#
loop_
_entity_poly.entity_id
_entity_poly.type
_entity_poly.pdbx_seq_one_letter_code
_entity_poly.pdbx_strand_id
1 'polypeptide(L)'
;GLALACAASAVRAEDAEILQTPDPATVLEIAKGFGSARIDKDDNGDPMISGRVEGVKYVIYFYGCEDHENCKSLQFSTGYTDPLTADQTNAWNAKYRWVKAYSGDGSNFKMDVSFAGGITRANLEEQFSNWNAMAGNIKDFVNGR
;
A
#
# COMPACT_ATOMS: atom_id res chain seq x y z
N GLY A 1 30.58 20.84 -49.01
CA GLY A 1 29.47 20.52 -48.11
C GLY A 1 30.05 20.01 -46.81
N LEU A 2 29.69 20.59 -45.66
CA LEU A 2 30.09 20.09 -44.35
C LEU A 2 28.98 19.18 -43.82
N ALA A 3 29.36 17.95 -43.45
CA ALA A 3 28.48 16.97 -42.82
C ALA A 3 28.33 17.27 -41.32
N LEU A 4 27.09 17.36 -40.84
CA LEU A 4 26.77 17.37 -39.41
C LEU A 4 26.92 15.94 -38.85
N ALA A 5 27.73 15.77 -37.82
CA ALA A 5 27.75 14.56 -37.01
C ALA A 5 26.75 14.72 -35.84
N CYS A 6 25.71 13.89 -35.82
CA CYS A 6 24.81 13.76 -34.66
C CYS A 6 25.43 12.81 -33.64
N ALA A 7 25.76 13.31 -32.44
CA ALA A 7 26.12 12.47 -31.31
C ALA A 7 24.83 11.93 -30.65
N ALA A 8 24.59 10.63 -30.75
CA ALA A 8 23.52 9.97 -30.00
C ALA A 8 23.96 9.83 -28.53
N SER A 9 23.23 10.47 -27.62
CA SER A 9 23.41 10.22 -26.19
C SER A 9 22.73 8.90 -25.85
N ALA A 10 23.51 7.90 -25.44
CA ALA A 10 22.98 6.67 -24.88
C ALA A 10 22.45 6.96 -23.47
N VAL A 11 21.14 7.16 -23.35
CA VAL A 11 20.46 7.12 -22.04
C VAL A 11 20.57 5.67 -21.56
N ARG A 12 21.32 5.43 -20.48
CA ARG A 12 21.29 4.14 -19.80
C ARG A 12 19.92 4.01 -19.14
N ALA A 13 19.15 3.01 -19.55
CA ALA A 13 18.05 2.54 -18.72
C ALA A 13 18.66 2.03 -17.41
N GLU A 14 18.25 2.60 -16.28
CA GLU A 14 18.51 1.96 -14.99
C GLU A 14 17.67 0.68 -14.96
N ASP A 15 18.33 -0.47 -14.77
CA ASP A 15 17.62 -1.72 -14.51
C ASP A 15 16.84 -1.54 -13.20
N ALA A 16 15.53 -1.33 -13.33
CA ALA A 16 14.67 -1.17 -12.18
C ALA A 16 14.67 -2.48 -11.38
N GLU A 17 15.01 -2.40 -10.09
CA GLU A 17 14.94 -3.52 -9.15
C GLU A 17 13.51 -4.11 -9.18
N ILE A 18 13.42 -5.40 -9.52
CA ILE A 18 12.17 -6.17 -9.48
C ILE A 18 12.10 -6.91 -8.15
N LEU A 19 11.18 -6.47 -7.28
CA LEU A 19 10.86 -7.10 -6.02
C LEU A 19 9.93 -8.29 -6.27
N GLN A 20 10.43 -9.50 -6.00
CA GLN A 20 9.67 -10.74 -6.19
C GLN A 20 8.73 -11.05 -5.02
N THR A 21 9.06 -10.55 -3.84
CA THR A 21 8.31 -10.72 -2.59
C THR A 21 8.30 -9.39 -1.82
N PRO A 22 7.35 -9.17 -0.91
CA PRO A 22 7.35 -8.01 -0.05
C PRO A 22 8.40 -8.23 1.05
N ASP A 23 9.63 -7.78 0.80
CA ASP A 23 10.67 -7.72 1.82
C ASP A 23 10.28 -6.73 2.94
N PRO A 24 10.18 -7.15 4.21
CA PRO A 24 9.71 -6.28 5.28
C PRO A 24 10.56 -5.02 5.50
N ALA A 25 11.88 -5.09 5.26
CA ALA A 25 12.75 -3.94 5.42
C ALA A 25 12.48 -2.88 4.34
N THR A 26 12.34 -3.30 3.08
CA THR A 26 11.99 -2.44 1.94
C THR A 26 10.61 -1.80 2.12
N VAL A 27 9.61 -2.60 2.52
CA VAL A 27 8.25 -2.07 2.78
C VAL A 27 8.26 -1.07 3.93
N LEU A 28 9.03 -1.32 5.00
CA LEU A 28 9.19 -0.39 6.12
C LEU A 28 9.87 0.92 5.70
N GLU A 29 10.93 0.83 4.90
CA GLU A 29 11.64 1.99 4.36
C GLU A 29 10.69 2.90 3.58
N ILE A 30 9.94 2.34 2.62
CA ILE A 30 8.97 3.09 1.81
C ILE A 30 7.88 3.69 2.72
N ALA A 31 7.34 2.90 3.66
CA ALA A 31 6.32 3.37 4.60
C ALA A 31 6.78 4.61 5.40
N LYS A 32 8.06 4.65 5.80
CA LYS A 32 8.66 5.81 6.51
C LYS A 32 8.76 7.06 5.64
N GLY A 33 8.77 6.92 4.31
CA GLY A 33 8.72 8.03 3.37
C GLY A 33 7.37 8.76 3.34
N PHE A 34 6.28 8.06 3.69
CA PHE A 34 4.92 8.63 3.71
C PHE A 34 4.46 9.08 5.10
N GLY A 35 5.02 8.51 6.17
CA GLY A 35 4.63 8.85 7.53
C GLY A 35 5.39 8.06 8.59
N SER A 36 4.87 8.02 9.81
CA SER A 36 5.49 7.19 10.85
C SER A 36 5.20 5.73 10.57
N ALA A 37 6.21 4.86 10.64
CA ALA A 37 6.05 3.42 10.50
C ALA A 37 7.01 2.65 11.42
N ARG A 38 6.52 1.52 11.95
CA ARG A 38 7.27 0.58 12.78
C ARG A 38 6.97 -0.86 12.33
N ILE A 39 7.99 -1.70 12.34
CA ILE A 39 7.85 -3.14 12.11
C ILE A 39 7.47 -3.84 13.41
N ASP A 40 6.69 -4.90 13.28
CA ASP A 40 6.20 -5.77 14.33
C ASP A 40 5.90 -7.16 13.73
N LYS A 41 5.23 -8.01 14.49
CA LYS A 41 4.66 -9.28 14.02
C LYS A 41 3.16 -9.34 14.26
N ASP A 42 2.45 -10.07 13.42
CA ASP A 42 1.05 -10.40 13.67
C ASP A 42 0.90 -11.55 14.68
N ASP A 43 -0.34 -11.95 14.97
CA ASP A 43 -0.64 -13.02 15.93
C ASP A 43 -0.12 -14.40 15.50
N ASN A 44 0.15 -14.59 14.21
CA ASN A 44 0.73 -15.82 13.66
C ASN A 44 2.25 -15.78 13.63
N GLY A 45 2.88 -14.63 13.88
CA GLY A 45 4.32 -14.42 13.84
C GLY A 45 4.84 -13.89 12.50
N ASP A 46 3.95 -13.65 11.53
CA ASP A 46 4.29 -13.08 10.23
C ASP A 46 4.65 -11.59 10.37
N PRO A 47 5.49 -11.03 9.48
CA PRO A 47 5.83 -9.61 9.52
C PRO A 47 4.58 -8.73 9.44
N MET A 48 4.59 -7.65 10.19
CA MET A 48 3.54 -6.64 10.18
C MET A 48 4.16 -5.25 10.28
N ILE A 49 3.58 -4.24 9.63
CA ILE A 49 3.99 -2.84 9.81
C ILE A 49 2.82 -2.03 10.32
N SER A 50 2.98 -1.36 11.45
CA SER A 50 2.04 -0.35 11.92
C SER A 50 2.50 1.04 11.49
N GLY A 51 1.59 1.88 11.01
CA GLY A 51 1.93 3.24 10.61
C GLY A 51 0.85 4.27 10.83
N ARG A 52 1.18 5.51 10.51
CA ARG A 52 0.25 6.64 10.45
C ARG A 52 0.60 7.56 9.29
N VAL A 53 -0.42 7.90 8.52
CA VAL A 53 -0.35 8.82 7.38
C VAL A 53 -1.64 9.64 7.33
N GLU A 54 -1.56 10.94 7.01
CA GLU A 54 -2.72 11.86 7.00
C GLU A 54 -3.56 11.89 8.29
N GLY A 55 -2.94 11.52 9.43
CA GLY A 55 -3.61 11.36 10.72
C GLY A 55 -4.34 10.03 10.92
N VAL A 56 -4.43 9.19 9.88
CA VAL A 56 -5.05 7.85 9.92
C VAL A 56 -4.02 6.81 10.36
N LYS A 57 -4.35 6.05 11.41
CA LYS A 57 -3.57 4.87 11.81
C LYS A 57 -3.87 3.74 10.84
N TYR A 58 -2.86 2.97 10.47
CA TYR A 58 -3.03 1.81 9.61
C TYR A 58 -2.05 0.69 9.97
N VAL A 59 -2.33 -0.49 9.45
CA VAL A 59 -1.48 -1.67 9.52
C VAL A 59 -1.27 -2.20 8.10
N ILE A 60 -0.09 -2.70 7.80
CA ILE A 60 0.22 -3.50 6.62
C ILE A 60 0.47 -4.92 7.11
N TYR A 61 -0.39 -5.84 6.68
CA TYR A 61 -0.23 -7.27 6.88
C TYR A 61 0.51 -7.88 5.70
N PHE A 62 1.38 -8.85 5.99
CA PHE A 62 2.07 -9.65 4.99
C PHE A 62 1.35 -10.99 4.89
N TYR A 63 1.00 -11.41 3.68
CA TYR A 63 0.18 -12.60 3.45
C TYR A 63 0.85 -13.61 2.53
N GLY A 64 0.48 -14.89 2.71
CA GLY A 64 1.01 -16.01 1.93
C GLY A 64 2.47 -16.31 2.28
N CYS A 65 2.85 -16.12 3.55
CA CYS A 65 4.21 -16.38 4.01
C CYS A 65 4.46 -17.89 4.16
N GLU A 66 5.71 -18.29 3.92
CA GLU A 66 6.25 -19.63 4.15
C GLU A 66 7.24 -19.51 5.31
N ASP A 67 6.96 -20.18 6.44
CA ASP A 67 7.78 -20.10 7.67
C ASP A 67 8.06 -18.65 8.13
N HIS A 68 7.04 -17.78 8.08
CA HIS A 68 7.12 -16.35 8.40
C HIS A 68 8.01 -15.50 7.47
N GLU A 69 8.43 -16.07 6.33
CA GLU A 69 9.25 -15.43 5.32
C GLU A 69 8.59 -15.55 3.92
N ASN A 70 9.22 -14.97 2.89
CA ASN A 70 8.85 -15.16 1.49
C ASN A 70 7.36 -14.97 1.15
N CYS A 71 6.71 -14.02 1.83
CA CYS A 71 5.30 -13.68 1.63
C CYS A 71 5.00 -13.29 0.17
N LYS A 72 3.73 -13.31 -0.25
CA LYS A 72 3.34 -13.09 -1.65
C LYS A 72 2.52 -11.82 -1.88
N SER A 73 1.97 -11.23 -0.83
CA SER A 73 1.16 -10.01 -0.95
C SER A 73 1.16 -9.20 0.33
N LEU A 74 0.72 -7.95 0.20
CA LEU A 74 0.45 -7.03 1.30
C LEU A 74 -1.04 -6.70 1.37
N GLN A 75 -1.53 -6.40 2.56
CA GLN A 75 -2.82 -5.73 2.75
C GLN A 75 -2.64 -4.53 3.66
N PHE A 76 -2.91 -3.35 3.12
CA PHE A 76 -3.11 -2.14 3.90
C PHE A 76 -4.48 -2.19 4.56
N SER A 77 -4.55 -1.88 5.84
CA SER A 77 -5.78 -1.92 6.61
C SER A 77 -5.87 -0.78 7.61
N THR A 78 -7.05 -0.16 7.69
CA THR A 78 -7.44 0.67 8.82
C THR A 78 -8.86 0.32 9.25
N GLY A 79 -9.15 0.51 10.53
CA GLY A 79 -10.43 0.15 11.12
C GLY A 79 -10.88 1.13 12.20
N TYR A 80 -12.20 1.23 12.38
CA TYR A 80 -12.86 2.09 13.36
C TYR A 80 -13.97 1.30 14.06
N THR A 81 -14.29 1.69 15.30
CA THR A 81 -15.30 1.00 16.12
C THR A 81 -16.72 1.12 15.56
N ASP A 82 -17.04 2.28 14.98
CA ASP A 82 -18.39 2.54 14.51
C ASP A 82 -18.62 1.80 13.18
N PRO A 83 -19.65 0.96 13.08
CA PRO A 83 -19.87 0.14 11.89
C PRO A 83 -20.37 0.96 10.69
N LEU A 84 -20.01 0.51 9.49
CA LEU A 84 -20.65 0.99 8.25
C LEU A 84 -21.86 0.13 7.92
N THR A 85 -22.91 0.75 7.40
CA THR A 85 -24.00 0.00 6.74
C THR A 85 -23.53 -0.55 5.39
N ALA A 86 -24.27 -1.53 4.86
CA ALA A 86 -24.03 -2.03 3.51
C ALA A 86 -24.16 -0.93 2.44
N ASP A 87 -25.12 -0.01 2.61
CA ASP A 87 -25.34 1.11 1.68
C ASP A 87 -24.18 2.11 1.72
N GLN A 88 -23.71 2.48 2.92
CA GLN A 88 -22.52 3.34 3.08
C GLN A 88 -21.28 2.70 2.46
N THR A 89 -21.11 1.40 2.67
CA THR A 89 -20.01 0.61 2.11
C THR A 89 -20.07 0.58 0.58
N ASN A 90 -21.25 0.31 0.01
CA ASN A 90 -21.42 0.26 -1.44
C ASN A 90 -21.24 1.66 -2.07
N ALA A 91 -21.74 2.72 -1.44
CA ALA A 91 -21.54 4.09 -1.89
C ALA A 91 -20.05 4.48 -1.89
N TRP A 92 -19.31 4.10 -0.85
CA TRP A 92 -17.85 4.28 -0.80
C TRP A 92 -17.16 3.53 -1.95
N ASN A 93 -17.46 2.23 -2.11
CA ASN A 93 -16.84 1.37 -3.11
C ASN A 93 -17.18 1.79 -4.56
N ALA A 94 -18.36 2.40 -4.78
CA ALA A 94 -18.73 2.97 -6.07
C ALA A 94 -17.99 4.28 -6.37
N LYS A 95 -17.65 5.06 -5.34
CA LYS A 95 -16.98 6.36 -5.47
C LYS A 95 -15.47 6.24 -5.61
N TYR A 96 -14.84 5.32 -4.86
CA TYR A 96 -13.39 5.23 -4.76
C TYR A 96 -12.85 3.90 -5.27
N ARG A 97 -11.79 3.98 -6.08
CA ARG A 97 -11.26 2.82 -6.80
C ARG A 97 -10.35 1.91 -5.97
N TRP A 98 -9.50 2.49 -5.13
CA TRP A 98 -8.32 1.79 -4.61
C TRP A 98 -8.55 1.06 -3.29
N VAL A 99 -9.32 1.68 -2.38
CA VAL A 99 -9.56 1.12 -1.04
C VAL A 99 -11.01 0.69 -0.93
N LYS A 100 -11.24 -0.57 -0.57
CA LYS A 100 -12.58 -1.10 -0.33
C LYS A 100 -12.99 -0.87 1.11
N ALA A 101 -14.23 -0.48 1.32
CA ALA A 101 -14.89 -0.50 2.62
C ALA A 101 -15.63 -1.84 2.83
N TYR A 102 -15.80 -2.21 4.08
CA TYR A 102 -16.56 -3.38 4.51
C TYR A 102 -17.48 -3.00 5.68
N SER A 103 -18.73 -3.47 5.61
CA SER A 103 -19.70 -3.43 6.72
C SER A 103 -19.48 -4.62 7.66
N GLY A 104 -19.81 -4.48 8.94
CA GLY A 104 -19.67 -5.54 9.95
C GLY A 104 -19.42 -4.95 11.34
N ASP A 105 -18.68 -5.67 12.17
CA ASP A 105 -18.20 -5.17 13.45
C ASP A 105 -17.12 -4.10 13.21
N GLY A 106 -17.55 -2.84 13.26
CA GLY A 106 -16.74 -1.68 12.93
C GLY A 106 -16.65 -1.35 11.44
N SER A 107 -16.05 -0.20 11.13
CA SER A 107 -15.69 0.19 9.76
C SER A 107 -14.33 -0.41 9.42
N ASN A 108 -14.19 -1.08 8.28
CA ASN A 108 -12.92 -1.64 7.85
C ASN A 108 -12.60 -1.21 6.41
N PHE A 109 -11.41 -0.67 6.20
CA PHE A 109 -10.93 -0.20 4.90
C PHE A 109 -9.67 -0.97 4.52
N LYS A 110 -9.65 -1.56 3.32
CA LYS A 110 -8.55 -2.45 2.91
C LYS A 110 -8.12 -2.21 1.46
N MET A 111 -6.83 -2.35 1.21
CA MET A 111 -6.23 -2.36 -0.12
C MET A 111 -5.15 -3.43 -0.19
N ASP A 112 -5.27 -4.33 -1.16
CA ASP A 112 -4.36 -5.46 -1.35
C ASP A 112 -3.34 -5.14 -2.45
N VAL A 113 -2.10 -5.58 -2.27
CA VAL A 113 -1.03 -5.47 -3.26
C VAL A 113 -0.43 -6.84 -3.50
N SER A 114 -0.52 -7.32 -4.74
CA SER A 114 0.09 -8.59 -5.15
C SER A 114 1.51 -8.36 -5.64
N PHE A 115 2.43 -9.26 -5.24
CA PHE A 115 3.79 -9.33 -5.80
C PHE A 115 3.91 -10.42 -6.87
N ALA A 116 2.79 -11.02 -7.31
CA ALA A 116 2.81 -12.05 -8.34
C ALA A 116 3.38 -11.49 -9.65
N GLY A 117 4.42 -12.16 -10.18
CA GLY A 117 5.14 -11.71 -11.38
C GLY A 117 6.21 -10.63 -11.10
N GLY A 118 6.36 -10.22 -9.85
CA GLY A 118 7.28 -9.17 -9.42
C GLY A 118 6.76 -7.76 -9.71
N ILE A 119 7.10 -6.82 -8.83
CA ILE A 119 6.81 -5.40 -8.99
C ILE A 119 8.08 -4.58 -8.85
N THR A 120 8.14 -3.41 -9.48
CA THR A 120 9.27 -2.49 -9.25
C THR A 120 9.08 -1.74 -7.94
N ARG A 121 10.18 -1.23 -7.36
CA ARG A 121 10.11 -0.30 -6.20
C ARG A 121 9.18 0.88 -6.47
N ALA A 122 9.28 1.49 -7.66
CA ALA A 122 8.43 2.61 -8.07
C ALA A 122 6.94 2.22 -8.10
N ASN A 123 6.61 0.99 -8.52
CA ASN A 123 5.23 0.51 -8.46
C ASN A 123 4.75 0.37 -7.01
N LEU A 124 5.59 -0.15 -6.11
CA LEU A 124 5.26 -0.27 -4.69
C LEU A 124 5.06 1.11 -4.04
N GLU A 125 5.93 2.07 -4.33
CA GLU A 125 5.78 3.47 -3.88
C GLU A 125 4.46 4.08 -4.36
N GLU A 126 4.03 3.78 -5.58
CA GLU A 126 2.73 4.20 -6.09
C GLU A 126 1.56 3.54 -5.33
N GLN A 127 1.70 2.30 -4.86
CA GLN A 127 0.69 1.70 -3.96
C GLN A 127 0.60 2.49 -2.65
N PHE A 128 1.73 2.88 -2.05
CA PHE A 128 1.73 3.73 -0.86
C PHE A 128 1.15 5.12 -1.13
N SER A 129 1.41 5.70 -2.29
CA SER A 129 0.81 6.97 -2.74
C SER A 129 -0.72 6.87 -2.83
N ASN A 130 -1.24 5.78 -3.41
CA ASN A 130 -2.67 5.51 -3.45
C ASN A 130 -3.27 5.36 -2.05
N TRP A 131 -2.58 4.64 -1.14
CA TRP A 131 -3.01 4.54 0.25
C TRP A 131 -3.04 5.90 0.95
N ASN A 132 -1.99 6.71 0.79
CA ASN A 132 -1.88 8.06 1.36
C ASN A 132 -3.04 8.96 0.90
N ALA A 133 -3.31 9.01 -0.41
CA ALA A 133 -4.42 9.78 -0.97
C ALA A 133 -5.78 9.29 -0.44
N MET A 134 -5.95 7.98 -0.29
CA MET A 134 -7.18 7.41 0.25
C MET A 134 -7.33 7.61 1.76
N ALA A 135 -6.23 7.69 2.52
CA ALA A 135 -6.28 7.94 3.97
C ALA A 135 -6.97 9.28 4.30
N GLY A 136 -6.70 10.33 3.52
CA GLY A 136 -7.43 11.60 3.64
C GLY A 136 -8.95 11.42 3.42
N ASN A 137 -9.33 10.73 2.35
CA ASN A 137 -10.74 10.44 2.04
C ASN A 137 -11.42 9.60 3.14
N ILE A 138 -10.72 8.61 3.71
CA ILE A 138 -11.25 7.77 4.79
C ILE A 138 -11.50 8.62 6.02
N LYS A 139 -10.55 9.48 6.40
CA LYS A 139 -10.68 10.39 7.54
C LYS A 139 -11.92 11.28 7.39
N ASP A 140 -12.09 11.91 6.23
CA ASP A 140 -13.20 12.81 5.98
C ASP A 140 -14.55 12.07 5.99
N PHE A 141 -14.60 10.90 5.36
CA PHE A 141 -15.79 10.05 5.38
C PHE A 141 -16.14 9.54 6.78
N VAL A 142 -15.16 9.20 7.60
CA VAL A 142 -15.42 8.74 8.97
C VAL A 142 -15.90 9.88 9.87
N ASN A 143 -15.32 11.08 9.72
CA ASN A 143 -15.68 12.24 10.56
C ASN A 143 -16.98 12.94 10.13
N GLY A 144 -17.38 12.83 8.86
CA GLY A 144 -18.57 13.47 8.32
C GLY A 144 -19.85 12.63 8.38
N ARG A 145 -19.79 11.46 9.03
CA ARG A 145 -20.95 10.57 9.24
C ARG A 145 -21.74 10.93 10.48
#